data_AF-A0A948BDH9-F1
#
_entry.id   AF-A0A948BDH9-F1
#
_cell.length_a   1.000
_cell.length_b   1.000
_cell.length_c   1.000
_cell.angle_alpha   90.00
_cell.angle_beta   90.00
_cell.angle_gamma   90.00
#
_symmetry.space_group_name_H-M   'P 1'
#
loop_
_entity.id
_entity.type
_entity.pdbx_description
1 polymer ?
#
loop_
_entity_poly.entity_id
_entity_poly.type
_entity_poly.pdbx_seq_one_letter_code
_entity_poly.pdbx_strand_id
1 'polypeptide(L)' 'MCQTLVDKVAQSRQLQAVAHPDILILFDSWLDEMEEEVIGFLHNNPGAGVLEIVEKLGLSKSGANFLLAKLKREKKIH' A
#
# COMPACT_ATOMS: atom_id res chain seq x y z
N MET A 1 -3.74 -16.77 -8.04
CA MET A 1 -3.83 -15.69 -9.04
C MET A 1 -4.12 -14.41 -8.27
N CYS A 2 -3.05 -13.75 -7.82
CA CYS A 2 -3.17 -12.53 -7.04
C CYS A 2 -3.44 -11.38 -8.01
N GLN A 3 -4.69 -10.95 -8.09
CA GLN A 3 -5.04 -9.75 -8.85
C GLN A 3 -4.39 -8.55 -8.16
N THR A 4 -3.46 -7.93 -8.86
CA THR A 4 -2.75 -6.73 -8.42
C THR A 4 -3.73 -5.56 -8.31
N LEU A 5 -3.32 -4.48 -7.63
CA LEU A 5 -4.10 -3.24 -7.66
C LEU A 5 -4.23 -2.72 -9.09
N VAL A 6 -3.21 -2.90 -9.93
CA VAL A 6 -3.25 -2.62 -11.38
C VAL A 6 -4.37 -3.36 -12.07
N ASP A 7 -4.59 -4.65 -11.79
CA ASP A 7 -5.69 -5.39 -12.42
C ASP A 7 -7.07 -4.80 -12.08
N LYS A 8 -7.22 -4.30 -10.85
CA LYS A 8 -8.47 -3.66 -10.38
C LYS A 8 -8.64 -2.24 -10.92
N VAL A 9 -7.55 -1.51 -11.06
CA VAL A 9 -7.50 -0.16 -11.65
C VAL A 9 -7.78 -0.22 -13.15
N ALA A 10 -7.19 -1.17 -13.86
CA ALA A 10 -7.38 -1.39 -15.30
C ALA A 10 -8.82 -1.77 -15.67
N GLN A 11 -9.53 -2.47 -14.78
CA GLN A 11 -10.96 -2.80 -14.95
C GLN A 11 -11.89 -1.60 -14.73
N SER A 12 -11.47 -0.57 -13.99
CA SER A 12 -12.29 0.60 -13.76
C SER A 12 -12.21 1.59 -14.93
N ARG A 13 -13.26 1.69 -15.74
CA ARG A 13 -13.35 2.61 -16.89
C ARG A 13 -13.08 4.08 -16.52
N GLN A 14 -13.32 4.49 -15.27
CA GLN A 14 -13.03 5.85 -14.80
C GLN A 14 -11.53 6.11 -14.58
N LEU A 15 -10.73 5.08 -14.31
CA LEU A 15 -9.28 5.17 -14.10
C LEU A 15 -8.47 4.98 -15.40
N GLN A 16 -9.08 4.43 -16.45
CA GLN A 16 -8.45 4.32 -17.77
C GLN A 16 -8.00 5.67 -18.35
N ALA A 17 -8.64 6.78 -17.94
CA ALA A 17 -8.25 8.13 -18.33
C ALA A 17 -6.95 8.63 -17.65
N VAL A 18 -6.51 7.99 -16.56
CA VAL A 18 -5.29 8.30 -15.79
C VAL A 18 -4.20 7.23 -15.99
N ALA A 19 -4.55 6.11 -16.62
CA ALA A 19 -3.77 4.90 -16.78
C ALA A 19 -2.89 4.91 -18.03
N HIS A 20 -2.05 5.93 -18.21
CA HIS A 20 -0.89 5.70 -19.07
C HIS A 20 -0.10 4.54 -18.44
N PRO A 21 0.21 3.45 -19.16
CA PRO A 21 0.85 2.26 -18.57
C PRO A 21 2.09 2.60 -17.75
N ASP A 22 2.85 3.58 -18.21
CA ASP A 22 4.04 4.07 -17.51
C ASP A 22 3.73 4.70 -16.14
N ILE A 23 2.60 5.39 -15.99
CA ILE A 23 2.16 5.97 -14.71
C ILE A 23 1.76 4.86 -13.73
N LEU A 24 1.13 3.79 -14.23
CA LEU A 24 0.76 2.65 -13.38
C LEU A 24 2.00 1.95 -12.80
N ILE A 25 3.07 1.81 -13.59
CA ILE A 25 4.34 1.24 -13.12
C ILE A 25 4.97 2.10 -12.02
N LEU A 26 4.93 3.44 -12.18
CA LEU A 26 5.41 4.37 -11.16
C LEU A 26 4.58 4.28 -9.88
N PHE A 27 3.26 4.15 -10.01
CA PHE A 27 2.37 3.99 -8.87
C PHE A 27 2.64 2.68 -8.12
N ASP A 28 2.81 1.57 -8.84
CA ASP A 28 3.12 0.27 -8.24
C ASP A 28 4.49 0.30 -7.54
N SER A 29 5.52 0.85 -8.17
CA SER A 29 6.85 0.95 -7.55
C SER A 29 6.80 1.80 -6.28
N TRP A 30 6.13 2.95 -6.34
CA TRP A 30 5.94 3.80 -5.17
C TRP A 30 5.15 3.10 -4.06
N LEU A 31 4.12 2.32 -4.42
CA LEU A 31 3.33 1.57 -3.43
C LEU A 31 4.15 0.46 -2.77
N ASP A 32 4.99 -0.25 -3.53
CA ASP A 32 5.89 -1.27 -3.01
C ASP A 32 6.92 -0.66 -2.04
N GLU A 33 7.51 0.49 -2.37
CA GLU A 33 8.40 1.23 -1.46
C GLU A 33 7.69 1.61 -0.14
N MET A 34 6.45 2.09 -0.24
CA MET A 34 5.64 2.43 0.94
C MET A 34 5.32 1.20 1.81
N GLU A 35 5.08 0.03 1.19
CA GLU A 35 4.89 -1.22 1.91
C GLU A 35 6.15 -1.62 2.67
N GLU A 36 7.31 -1.53 2.04
CA GLU A 36 8.60 -1.84 2.64
C GLU A 36 8.89 -0.93 3.84
N GLU A 37 8.58 0.36 3.73
CA GLU A 37 8.74 1.30 4.83
C GLU A 37 7.84 0.96 6.02
N VAL A 38 6.57 0.62 5.77
CA VAL A 38 5.65 0.18 6.84
C VAL A 38 6.12 -1.12 7.49
N ILE A 39 6.59 -2.09 6.71
CA ILE A 39 7.13 -3.35 7.24
C ILE A 39 8.38 -3.07 8.10
N GLY A 40 9.31 -2.26 7.59
CA GLY A 40 10.51 -1.86 8.31
C GLY A 40 10.19 -1.14 9.62
N PHE A 41 9.20 -0.25 9.60
CA PHE A 41 8.72 0.42 10.81
C PHE A 41 8.15 -0.58 11.83
N LEU A 42 7.31 -1.51 11.41
CA LEU A 42 6.70 -2.53 12.27
C LEU A 42 7.72 -3.53 12.83
N HIS A 43 8.75 -3.88 12.04
CA HIS A 43 9.86 -4.70 12.52
C HIS A 43 10.66 -4.01 13.63
N ASN A 44 10.91 -2.71 13.48
CA ASN A 44 11.64 -1.92 14.47
C ASN A 44 10.77 -1.55 15.68
N ASN A 45 9.44 -1.60 15.56
CA ASN A 45 8.49 -1.24 16.61
C ASN A 45 7.40 -2.31 16.75
N PRO A 46 7.73 -3.49 17.33
CA PRO A 46 6.77 -4.57 17.49
C PRO A 46 5.55 -4.12 18.31
N GLY A 47 4.34 -4.38 17.78
CA GLY A 47 3.09 -3.98 18.44
C GLY A 47 2.65 -2.53 18.18
N ALA A 48 3.38 -1.77 17.35
CA ALA A 48 2.93 -0.46 16.91
C ALA A 48 1.58 -0.56 16.17
N GLY A 49 0.67 0.36 16.49
CA GLY A 49 -0.66 0.42 15.93
C GLY A 49 -0.77 1.40 14.76
N VAL A 50 -2.01 1.61 14.34
CA VAL A 50 -2.34 2.52 13.22
C VAL A 50 -1.92 3.96 13.50
N LEU A 51 -2.01 4.41 14.75
CA LEU A 51 -1.73 5.79 15.12
C LEU A 51 -0.23 6.10 15.03
N GLU A 52 0.60 5.18 15.48
CA GLU A 52 2.05 5.27 15.40
C GLU A 52 2.52 5.31 13.95
N ILE A 53 1.90 4.51 13.08
CA ILE A 53 2.18 4.52 11.63
C ILE A 53 1.80 5.86 11.00
N VAL A 54 0.62 6.41 11.35
CA VAL A 54 0.16 7.72 10.86
C VAL A 54 1.14 8.82 11.25
N GLU A 55 1.55 8.86 12.53
CA GLU A 55 2.43 9.90 13.03
C GLU A 55 3.86 9.78 12.50
N LYS A 56 4.39 8.55 12.38
CA LYS A 56 5.81 8.34 12.04
C LYS A 56 6.07 8.31 10.54
N LEU A 57 5.13 7.80 9.75
CA LEU A 57 5.28 7.69 8.30
C LEU A 57 4.51 8.77 7.54
N GLY A 58 3.87 9.71 8.25
CA GLY A 58 3.11 10.80 7.64
C GLY A 58 1.90 10.33 6.82
N LEU A 59 1.43 9.11 7.07
CA LEU A 59 0.31 8.52 6.36
C LEU A 59 -1.01 9.06 6.89
N SER A 60 -2.00 9.20 6.00
CA SER A 60 -3.37 9.37 6.44
C SER A 60 -3.85 8.11 7.18
N LYS A 61 -4.80 8.27 8.11
CA LYS A 61 -5.41 7.13 8.81
C LYS A 61 -6.01 6.10 7.85
N SER A 62 -6.65 6.54 6.76
CA SER A 62 -7.19 5.64 5.73
C SER A 62 -6.07 4.90 4.99
N GLY A 63 -4.99 5.59 4.61
CA GLY A 63 -3.82 4.98 3.97
C GLY A 63 -3.13 3.95 4.86
N ALA A 64 -2.90 4.27 6.13
CA ALA A 64 -2.31 3.35 7.10
C ALA A 64 -3.18 2.08 7.29
N ASN A 65 -4.50 2.25 7.42
CA ASN A 65 -5.43 1.11 7.51
C ASN A 65 -5.42 0.26 6.24
N PHE A 66 -5.39 0.89 5.07
CA PHE A 66 -5.32 0.20 3.79
C PHE A 66 -4.06 -0.66 3.68
N LEU A 67 -2.88 -0.09 3.95
CA LEU A 67 -1.60 -0.79 3.88
C LEU A 67 -1.57 -1.96 4.87
N LEU A 68 -1.97 -1.75 6.12
CA LEU A 68 -2.04 -2.82 7.11
C LEU A 68 -2.96 -3.97 6.68
N ALA A 69 -4.15 -3.65 6.18
CA ALA A 69 -5.10 -4.67 5.70
C ALA A 69 -4.52 -5.45 4.52
N LYS A 70 -3.83 -4.77 3.60
CA LYS A 70 -3.18 -5.38 2.44
C LYS A 70 -2.02 -6.29 2.85
N LEU A 71 -1.11 -5.80 3.70
CA LEU A 71 0.04 -6.55 4.20
C LEU A 71 -0.37 -7.79 5.00
N LYS A 72 -1.42 -7.69 5.83
CA LYS A 72 -2.01 -8.86 6.53
C LYS A 72 -2.58 -9.88 5.57
N ARG A 73 -3.33 -9.43 4.55
CA ARG A 73 -3.90 -10.32 3.52
C ARG A 73 -2.81 -11.05 2.74
N GLU A 74 -1.69 -10.38 2.48
CA GLU A 74 -0.52 -10.93 1.79
C GLU A 74 0.43 -11.72 2.71
N LYS A 75 0.10 -11.84 4.00
CA LYS A 75 0.90 -12.52 5.03
C LYS A 75 2.32 -11.97 5.20
N LYS A 76 2.54 -10.70 4.83
CA LYS A 76 3.81 -9.99 5.03
C LYS A 76 3.99 -9.53 6.49
N ILE A 77 2.89 -9.38 7.23
CA ILE A 77 2.85 -9.05 8.67
C ILE A 77 1.77 -9.89 9.38
N HIS A 78 1.87 -10.05 10.70
CA HIS A 78 0.91 -10.80 11.53
C HIS A 78 0.03 -9.85 12.36
#